data_AF-A0A917XI72-F1
#
_entry.id   AF-A0A917XI72-F1
#
_cell.length_a   1.000
_cell.length_b   1.000
_cell.length_c   1.000
_cell.angle_alpha   90.00
_cell.angle_beta   90.00
_cell.angle_gamma   90.00
#
_symmetry.space_group_name_H-M   'P 1'
#
loop_
_entity.id
_entity.type
_entity.pdbx_description
1 polymer ?
#
loop_
_entity_poly.entity_id
_entity_poly.type
_entity_poly.pdbx_seq_one_letter_code
_entity_poly.pdbx_strand_id
1 'polypeptide(L)'
;MKPLSEMTEREYFANVGRRPGMFVGKTSFHMLAAFLTGYDQHALRHGGPGFTGWHDWLVARRGRDCNHAWPGQVLHIALPNGWDDFWNLPLEDEQHAIKVLFELLDEFAAEREAAQESQTSD
;
A
#
# COMPACT_ATOMS: atom_id res chain seq x y z
N MET A 1 4.74 15.81 -15.25
CA MET A 1 4.86 14.63 -14.34
C MET A 1 6.18 13.98 -14.66
N LYS A 2 6.98 13.60 -13.66
CA LYS A 2 8.24 12.89 -13.90
C LYS A 2 7.97 11.61 -14.72
N PRO A 3 8.88 11.19 -15.62
CA PRO A 3 8.83 9.85 -16.22
C PRO A 3 8.79 8.77 -15.13
N LEU A 4 8.12 7.64 -15.40
CA LEU A 4 8.01 6.54 -14.42
C LEU A 4 9.37 6.04 -13.93
N SER A 5 10.37 6.04 -14.80
CA SER A 5 11.76 5.64 -14.49
C SER A 5 12.49 6.60 -13.56
N GLU A 6 11.98 7.80 -13.33
CA GLU A 6 12.60 8.85 -12.51
C GLU A 6 11.83 9.11 -11.20
N MET A 7 10.70 8.43 -10.99
CA MET A 7 9.92 8.56 -9.75
C MET A 7 10.55 7.74 -8.62
N THR A 8 10.55 8.29 -7.41
CA THR A 8 10.74 7.45 -6.21
C THR A 8 9.54 6.50 -6.03
N GLU A 9 9.68 5.46 -5.21
CA GLU A 9 8.56 4.57 -4.87
C GLU A 9 7.37 5.37 -4.29
N ARG A 10 7.67 6.31 -3.39
CA ARG A 10 6.69 7.21 -2.78
C ARG A 10 5.96 8.05 -3.82
N GLU A 11 6.68 8.67 -4.76
CA GLU A 11 6.09 9.45 -5.84
C GLU A 11 5.23 8.59 -6.77
N TYR A 12 5.66 7.36 -7.04
CA TYR A 12 4.92 6.41 -7.85
C TYR A 12 3.60 6.02 -7.18
N PHE A 13 3.59 5.65 -5.90
CA PHE A 13 2.36 5.30 -5.19
C PHE A 13 1.41 6.49 -5.05
N ALA A 14 1.92 7.69 -4.78
CA ALA A 14 1.11 8.91 -4.79
C ALA A 14 0.43 9.14 -6.15
N ASN A 15 1.14 8.86 -7.26
CA ASN A 15 0.57 8.95 -8.59
C ASN A 15 -0.49 7.87 -8.87
N VAL A 16 -0.31 6.64 -8.36
CA VAL A 16 -1.32 5.57 -8.44
C VAL A 16 -2.59 5.98 -7.67
N GLY A 17 -2.44 6.41 -6.42
CA GLY A 17 -3.56 6.82 -5.57
C GLY A 17 -4.33 8.02 -6.09
N ARG A 18 -3.67 8.93 -6.81
CA ARG A 18 -4.34 10.07 -7.47
C ARG A 18 -5.22 9.65 -8.65
N ARG A 19 -4.88 8.55 -9.34
CA ARG A 19 -5.55 8.13 -10.59
C ARG A 19 -5.73 6.61 -10.66
N PRO A 20 -6.37 5.97 -9.67
CA PRO A 20 -6.40 4.51 -9.56
C PRO A 20 -7.03 3.83 -10.80
N GLY A 21 -8.06 4.44 -11.39
CA GLY A 21 -8.70 3.94 -12.60
C GLY A 21 -7.78 3.81 -13.82
N MET A 22 -6.68 4.57 -13.89
CA MET A 22 -5.69 4.43 -14.97
C MET A 22 -4.87 3.14 -14.88
N PHE A 23 -4.82 2.52 -13.69
CA PHE A 23 -4.02 1.32 -13.42
C PHE A 23 -4.89 0.07 -13.38
N VAL A 24 -6.11 0.17 -12.83
CA VAL A 24 -6.98 -0.99 -12.62
C VAL A 24 -8.32 -0.94 -13.38
N GLY A 25 -8.58 0.14 -14.14
CA GLY A 25 -9.83 0.33 -14.87
C GLY A 25 -11.01 0.61 -13.92
N LYS A 26 -11.61 -0.46 -13.38
CA LYS A 26 -12.63 -0.35 -12.33
C LYS A 26 -11.93 -0.26 -10.98
N THR A 27 -11.96 0.93 -10.39
CA THR A 27 -11.34 1.17 -9.08
C THR A 27 -12.11 0.42 -7.99
N SER A 28 -11.40 -0.43 -7.27
CA SER A 28 -11.87 -1.10 -6.06
C SER A 28 -10.68 -1.36 -5.14
N PHE A 29 -10.90 -1.52 -3.84
CA PHE A 29 -9.81 -1.81 -2.89
C PHE A 29 -9.09 -3.10 -3.29
N HIS A 30 -9.88 -4.13 -3.59
CA HIS A 30 -9.37 -5.43 -4.02
C HIS A 30 -8.48 -5.32 -5.27
N MET A 31 -8.93 -4.60 -6.31
CA MET A 31 -8.19 -4.47 -7.56
C MET A 31 -6.86 -3.73 -7.37
N LEU A 32 -6.86 -2.70 -6.52
CA LEU A 32 -5.63 -1.98 -6.17
C LEU A 32 -4.68 -2.86 -5.35
N ALA A 33 -5.20 -3.64 -4.41
CA ALA A 33 -4.39 -4.59 -3.65
C ALA A 33 -3.77 -5.67 -4.55
N ALA A 34 -4.52 -6.18 -5.54
CA ALA A 34 -4.00 -7.12 -6.53
C ALA A 34 -2.90 -6.49 -7.40
N PHE A 35 -3.12 -5.25 -7.87
CA PHE A 35 -2.13 -4.49 -8.64
C PHE A 35 -0.82 -4.30 -7.85
N LEU A 36 -0.91 -3.83 -6.61
CA LEU A 36 0.26 -3.60 -5.75
C LEU A 36 0.95 -4.91 -5.35
N THR A 37 0.20 -5.99 -5.18
CA THR A 37 0.78 -7.32 -4.97
C THR A 37 1.59 -7.77 -6.18
N GLY A 38 1.11 -7.51 -7.40
CA GLY A 38 1.88 -7.78 -8.62
C GLY A 38 3.13 -6.91 -8.74
N TYR A 39 3.05 -5.64 -8.36
CA TYR A 39 4.20 -4.74 -8.27
C TYR A 39 5.28 -5.29 -7.33
N ASP A 40 4.88 -5.69 -6.11
CA ASP A 40 5.78 -6.26 -5.12
C ASP A 40 6.43 -7.57 -5.61
N GLN A 41 5.62 -8.50 -6.13
CA GLN A 41 6.13 -9.76 -6.69
C GLN A 41 7.13 -9.53 -7.83
N HIS A 42 6.89 -8.55 -8.71
CA HIS A 42 7.83 -8.17 -9.76
C HIS A 42 9.13 -7.63 -9.16
N ALA A 43 9.06 -6.71 -8.20
CA ALA A 43 10.24 -6.15 -7.54
C ALA A 43 11.10 -7.27 -6.90
N LEU A 44 10.48 -8.15 -6.12
CA LEU A 44 11.16 -9.27 -5.46
C LEU A 44 11.82 -10.23 -6.46
N ARG A 45 11.12 -10.56 -7.57
CA ARG A 45 11.65 -11.44 -8.63
C ARG A 45 12.90 -10.87 -9.31
N HIS A 46 13.03 -9.54 -9.34
CA HIS A 46 14.09 -8.83 -10.03
C HIS A 46 15.11 -8.16 -9.09
N GLY A 47 15.13 -8.53 -7.81
CA GLY A 47 16.11 -8.07 -6.82
C GLY A 47 15.88 -6.66 -6.29
N GLY A 48 14.69 -6.09 -6.52
CA GLY A 48 14.27 -4.82 -5.93
C GLY A 48 13.72 -5.00 -4.51
N PRO A 49 13.63 -3.91 -3.72
CA PRO A 49 13.19 -3.97 -2.33
C PRO A 49 11.69 -4.27 -2.19
N GLY A 50 10.87 -3.90 -3.18
CA GLY A 50 9.42 -4.08 -3.14
C GLY A 50 8.80 -3.59 -1.83
N PHE A 51 7.90 -4.38 -1.27
CA PHE A 51 7.22 -4.17 0.00
C PHE A 51 7.93 -4.89 1.16
N THR A 52 9.25 -5.08 1.11
CA THR A 52 10.00 -5.67 2.23
C THR A 52 9.73 -4.90 3.52
N GLY A 53 9.23 -5.59 4.56
CA GLY A 53 8.87 -5.01 5.86
C GLY A 53 7.47 -4.40 5.96
N TRP A 54 6.72 -4.31 4.85
CA TRP A 54 5.37 -3.70 4.81
C TRP A 54 4.36 -4.40 5.73
N HIS A 55 4.32 -5.74 5.68
CA HIS A 55 3.38 -6.51 6.48
C HIS A 55 3.62 -6.32 7.98
N ASP A 56 4.87 -6.46 8.42
CA ASP A 56 5.26 -6.30 9.82
C ASP A 56 5.01 -4.86 10.30
N TRP A 57 5.27 -3.87 9.44
CA TRP A 57 4.95 -2.47 9.71
C TRP A 57 3.44 -2.24 9.91
N LEU A 58 2.58 -2.85 9.08
CA LEU A 58 1.13 -2.78 9.26
C LEU A 58 0.68 -3.46 10.56
N VAL A 59 1.25 -4.62 10.90
CA VAL A 59 0.93 -5.35 12.14
C VAL A 59 1.31 -4.51 13.36
N ALA A 60 2.51 -3.91 13.36
CA ALA A 60 2.97 -3.03 14.43
C ALA A 60 2.05 -1.81 14.57
N ARG A 61 1.67 -1.20 13.45
CA ARG A 61 0.78 -0.03 13.43
C ARG A 61 -0.64 -0.32 13.89
N ARG A 62 -1.17 -1.51 13.57
CA ARG A 62 -2.46 -2.01 14.08
C ARG A 62 -2.40 -2.34 15.58
N GLY A 63 -1.20 -2.62 16.12
CA GLY A 63 -0.99 -3.01 17.52
C GLY A 63 -1.44 -4.43 17.87
N ARG A 64 -1.89 -5.21 16.88
CA ARG A 64 -2.26 -6.62 17.03
C ARG A 64 -2.15 -7.34 15.70
N ASP A 65 -1.77 -8.61 15.73
CA ASP A 65 -1.69 -9.46 14.55
C ASP A 65 -3.03 -10.18 14.25
N CYS A 66 -3.17 -10.73 13.06
CA CYS A 66 -4.20 -11.70 12.69
C CYS A 66 -3.76 -12.51 11.47
N ASN A 67 -4.48 -13.59 11.15
CA ASN A 67 -4.19 -14.48 10.01
C ASN A 67 -4.41 -13.84 8.62
N HIS A 68 -4.79 -12.57 8.53
CA HIS A 68 -4.97 -11.89 7.25
C HIS A 68 -3.64 -11.39 6.70
N ALA A 69 -3.45 -11.58 5.39
CA ALA A 69 -2.37 -10.94 4.64
C ALA A 69 -2.48 -9.41 4.68
N TRP A 70 -1.45 -8.72 4.16
CA TRP A 70 -1.36 -7.25 4.21
C TRP A 70 -2.64 -6.49 3.77
N PRO A 71 -3.43 -6.93 2.76
CA PRO A 71 -4.64 -6.19 2.40
C PRO A 71 -5.68 -6.21 3.53
N GLY A 72 -5.82 -7.34 4.22
CA GLY A 72 -6.73 -7.44 5.36
C GLY A 72 -6.24 -6.66 6.57
N GLN A 73 -4.92 -6.51 6.76
CA GLN A 73 -4.36 -5.64 7.80
C GLN A 73 -4.72 -4.17 7.53
N VAL A 74 -4.62 -3.71 6.27
CA VAL A 74 -5.07 -2.37 5.86
C VAL A 74 -6.56 -2.18 6.13
N LEU A 75 -7.41 -3.16 5.78
CA LEU A 75 -8.85 -3.06 6.06
C LEU A 75 -9.17 -3.03 7.55
N HIS A 76 -8.44 -3.76 8.40
CA HIS A 76 -8.61 -3.65 9.86
C HIS A 76 -8.23 -2.28 10.40
N ILE A 77 -7.28 -1.58 9.77
CA ILE A 77 -6.89 -0.22 10.13
C ILE A 77 -7.94 0.78 9.64
N ALA A 78 -8.42 0.64 8.40
CA ALA A 78 -9.39 1.54 7.79
C ALA A 78 -10.81 1.37 8.39
N LEU A 79 -11.23 0.13 8.62
CA LEU A 79 -12.58 -0.26 9.02
C LEU A 79 -12.53 -0.98 10.38
N PRO A 80 -12.29 -0.26 11.49
CA PRO A 80 -12.09 -0.89 12.80
C PRO A 80 -13.34 -1.60 13.33
N ASN A 81 -14.52 -1.24 12.81
CA ASN A 81 -15.79 -1.89 13.13
C ASN A 81 -16.00 -3.22 12.38
N GLY A 82 -15.09 -3.59 11.49
CA GLY A 82 -15.15 -4.81 10.69
C GLY A 82 -15.66 -4.57 9.26
N TRP A 83 -15.60 -5.64 8.47
CA TRP A 83 -16.04 -5.70 7.08
C TRP A 83 -16.45 -7.14 6.78
N ASP A 84 -17.49 -7.33 5.98
CA ASP A 84 -18.08 -8.66 5.73
C ASP A 84 -17.49 -9.33 4.50
N ASP A 85 -17.32 -8.59 3.40
CA ASP A 85 -16.85 -9.12 2.13
C ASP A 85 -15.69 -8.28 1.58
N PHE A 86 -14.50 -8.89 1.53
CA PHE A 86 -13.29 -8.30 0.95
C PHE A 86 -13.47 -7.89 -0.52
N TRP A 87 -14.29 -8.62 -1.27
CA TRP A 87 -14.45 -8.45 -2.71
C TRP A 87 -15.49 -7.39 -3.05
N ASN A 88 -16.44 -7.13 -2.14
CA ASN A 88 -17.59 -6.25 -2.36
C ASN A 88 -17.85 -5.38 -1.12
N LEU A 89 -16.95 -4.45 -0.85
CA LEU A 89 -17.17 -3.45 0.18
C LEU A 89 -18.27 -2.46 -0.23
N PRO A 90 -19.04 -1.92 0.72
CA PRO A 90 -19.87 -0.74 0.48
C PRO A 90 -19.05 0.40 -0.13
N LEU A 91 -19.66 1.22 -1.00
CA LEU A 91 -18.94 2.26 -1.74
C LEU A 91 -18.17 3.23 -0.82
N GLU A 92 -18.75 3.61 0.31
CA GLU A 92 -18.11 4.52 1.27
C GLU A 92 -16.90 3.86 1.94
N ASP A 93 -17.05 2.62 2.41
CA ASP A 93 -15.97 1.83 3.00
C ASP A 93 -14.85 1.57 2.00
N GLU A 94 -15.19 1.32 0.74
CA GLU A 94 -14.22 1.14 -0.35
C GLU A 94 -13.41 2.41 -0.61
N GLN A 95 -14.07 3.56 -0.73
CA GLN A 95 -13.40 4.84 -0.89
C GLN A 95 -12.50 5.17 0.31
N HIS A 96 -12.98 4.89 1.52
CA HIS A 96 -12.22 5.10 2.75
C HIS A 96 -11.00 4.17 2.81
N ALA A 97 -11.17 2.88 2.54
CA ALA A 97 -10.09 1.90 2.55
C ALA A 97 -9.01 2.22 1.51
N ILE A 98 -9.41 2.68 0.31
CA ILE A 98 -8.46 3.12 -0.72
C ILE A 98 -7.67 4.35 -0.26
N LYS A 99 -8.33 5.33 0.36
CA LYS A 99 -7.67 6.51 0.92
C LYS A 99 -6.63 6.09 1.97
N VAL A 100 -7.04 5.26 2.94
CA VAL A 100 -6.16 4.76 4.01
C VAL A 100 -5.01 3.93 3.44
N LEU A 101 -5.23 3.10 2.42
CA LEU A 101 -4.16 2.35 1.74
C LEU A 101 -3.04 3.27 1.26
N PHE A 102 -3.38 4.35 0.55
CA PHE A 102 -2.36 5.26 0.01
C PHE A 102 -1.74 6.18 1.06
N GLU A 103 -2.45 6.51 2.14
CA GLU A 103 -1.86 7.19 3.31
C GLU A 103 -0.83 6.30 3.99
N LEU A 104 -1.16 5.02 4.23
CA LEU A 104 -0.24 4.07 4.84
C LEU A 104 1.00 3.81 3.97
N LEU A 105 0.84 3.74 2.64
CA LEU A 105 1.97 3.60 1.71
C LEU A 105 2.87 4.84 1.70
N ASP A 106 2.30 6.05 1.77
CA ASP A 106 3.08 7.28 1.85
C ASP A 106 3.93 7.32 3.13
N GLU A 107 3.32 6.99 4.26
CA GLU A 107 3.99 6.98 5.56
C GLU A 107 5.08 5.91 5.62
N PHE A 108 4.79 4.68 5.18
CA PHE A 108 5.78 3.61 5.13
C PHE A 108 6.97 3.96 4.23
N ALA A 109 6.71 4.55 3.05
CA ALA A 109 7.77 4.98 2.15
C ALA A 109 8.60 6.12 2.76
N ALA A 110 7.97 7.09 3.43
CA ALA A 110 8.64 8.19 4.09
C ALA A 110 9.57 7.71 5.22
N GLU A 111 9.11 6.77 6.06
CA GLU A 111 9.93 6.18 7.13
C GLU A 111 11.13 5.41 6.56
N ARG A 112 10.95 4.69 5.45
CA ARG A 112 12.05 3.99 4.75
C ARG A 112 13.07 4.96 4.16
N GLU A 113 12.62 6.02 3.50
CA GLU A 113 13.48 7.07 2.95
C GLU A 113 14.34 7.70 4.09
N ALA A 114 13.71 8.08 5.21
CA ALA A 114 14.41 8.66 6.36
C ALA A 114 15.43 7.70 7.01
N ALA A 115 15.10 6.40 7.09
CA ALA A 115 16.03 5.39 7.61
C ALA A 115 17.26 5.20 6.71
N GLN A 116 17.09 5.29 5.39
CA GLN A 116 18.19 5.19 4.42
C GLN A 116 19.12 6.41 4.47
N GLU A 117 18.55 7.62 4.56
CA GLU A 117 19.33 8.87 4.68
C GLU A 117 20.21 8.88 5.95
N SER A 118 19.67 8.34 7.04
CA SER A 118 20.40 8.21 8.32
C SER A 118 21.58 7.24 8.20
N GLN A 119 21.45 6.14 7.46
CA GLN A 119 22.52 5.15 7.25
C GLN A 119 23.63 5.64 6.32
N THR A 120 23.33 6.56 5.40
CA THR A 120 24.33 7.14 4.48
C THR A 120 25.11 8.32 5.07
N SER A 121 24.68 8.84 6.22
CA SER A 121 25.29 9.99 6.89
C SER A 121 26.27 9.61 8.02
N ASP A 122 26.36 8.31 8.34
CA ASP A 122 27.32 7.69 9.27
C ASP A 122 28.51 7.04 8.53
#